data_AF-A0A218XHX7-F1
#
_entry.id   AF-A0A218XHX7-F1
#
_cell.length_a   1.000
_cell.length_b   1.000
_cell.length_c   1.000
_cell.angle_alpha   90.00
_cell.angle_beta   90.00
_cell.angle_gamma   90.00
#
_symmetry.space_group_name_H-M   'P 1'
#
loop_
_entity.id
_entity.type
_entity.pdbx_description
1 polymer ?
#
loop_
_entity_poly.entity_id
_entity_poly.type
_entity_poly.pdbx_seq_one_letter_code
_entity_poly.pdbx_strand_id
1 'polypeptide(L)'
;MNVAKFFAHLLGTDALPWHVFAYIRLTEDTTSSSRIFIKNIFPELSEHLGIRLLSKRLNDPTMQDMFESIFPKDSPENTEVSIRFFTYISLESVPKNLREYQWQQRNKRKRGD
;
A
#
# COMPACT_ATOMS: atom_id res chain seq x y z
N MET A 1 12.11 1.64 -15.89
CA MET A 1 10.83 2.20 -16.40
C MET A 1 9.95 1.15 -17.06
N ASN A 2 10.45 0.29 -17.97
CA ASN A 2 9.60 -0.73 -18.62
C ASN A 2 9.12 -1.88 -17.73
N VAL A 3 9.90 -2.26 -16.72
CA VAL A 3 9.58 -3.41 -15.86
C VAL A 3 8.33 -3.14 -14.99
N ALA A 4 8.19 -1.94 -14.42
CA ALA A 4 7.02 -1.58 -13.62
C ALA A 4 5.73 -1.56 -14.46
N LYS A 5 5.78 -1.01 -15.68
CA LYS A 5 4.67 -1.05 -16.65
C LYS A 5 4.24 -2.46 -17.01
N PHE A 6 5.21 -3.33 -17.27
CA PHE A 6 4.95 -4.74 -17.58
C PHE A 6 4.24 -5.45 -16.41
N PHE A 7 4.75 -5.33 -15.18
CA PHE A 7 4.10 -5.93 -14.02
C PHE A 7 2.74 -5.31 -13.70
N ALA A 8 2.60 -4.00 -13.86
CA ALA A 8 1.31 -3.32 -13.68
C ALA A 8 0.26 -3.85 -14.66
N HIS A 9 0.64 -4.11 -15.91
CA HIS A 9 -0.25 -4.72 -16.91
C HIS A 9 -0.63 -6.16 -16.56
N LEU A 10 0.33 -6.98 -16.12
CA LEU A 10 0.06 -8.36 -15.71
C LEU A 10 -0.88 -8.43 -14.48
N LEU A 11 -0.66 -7.57 -13.49
CA LEU A 11 -1.52 -7.48 -12.32
C LEU A 11 -2.91 -6.91 -12.66
N GLY A 12 -2.97 -5.95 -13.57
CA GLY A 12 -4.22 -5.31 -13.97
C GLY A 12 -5.11 -6.18 -14.86
N THR A 13 -4.52 -7.11 -15.61
CA THR A 13 -5.23 -8.12 -16.42
C THR A 13 -5.46 -9.43 -15.66
N ASP A 14 -5.14 -9.47 -14.36
CA ASP A 14 -5.23 -10.65 -13.48
C ASP A 14 -4.42 -11.86 -13.99
N ALA A 15 -3.40 -11.61 -14.84
CA ALA A 15 -2.44 -12.62 -15.32
C ALA A 15 -1.38 -12.96 -14.26
N LEU A 16 -1.14 -12.05 -13.30
CA LEU A 16 -0.31 -12.28 -12.12
C LEU A 16 -1.16 -12.11 -10.85
N PRO A 17 -1.09 -13.05 -9.88
CA PRO A 17 -1.84 -12.91 -8.63
C PRO A 17 -1.29 -11.74 -7.80
N TRP A 18 -2.19 -11.02 -7.13
CA TRP A 18 -1.84 -9.88 -6.28
C TRP A 18 -1.11 -10.29 -4.98
N HIS A 19 -1.08 -11.58 -4.66
CA HIS A 19 -0.36 -12.12 -3.50
C HIS A 19 1.14 -11.86 -3.55
N VAL A 20 1.70 -11.56 -4.72
CA VAL A 20 3.12 -11.17 -4.88
C VAL A 20 3.52 -9.99 -4.00
N PHE A 21 2.56 -9.12 -3.66
CA PHE A 21 2.79 -7.98 -2.77
C PHE A 21 3.07 -8.38 -1.32
N ALA A 22 2.65 -9.57 -0.88
CA ALA A 22 2.88 -10.08 0.48
C ALA A 22 4.37 -10.30 0.79
N TYR A 23 5.19 -10.53 -0.25
CA TYR A 23 6.64 -10.69 -0.09
C TYR A 23 7.40 -9.36 -0.03
N ILE A 24 6.71 -8.23 -0.25
CA ILE A 24 7.31 -6.91 -0.22
C ILE A 24 6.86 -6.21 1.06
N ARG A 25 7.83 -5.90 1.93
CA ARG A 25 7.59 -5.22 3.19
C ARG A 25 7.91 -3.73 3.06
N LEU A 26 7.05 -2.87 3.58
CA LEU A 26 7.23 -1.42 3.64
C LEU A 26 7.33 -0.95 5.10
N THR A 27 8.51 -1.17 5.70
CA THR A 27 8.92 -0.69 7.03
C THR A 27 10.18 0.19 6.92
N GLU A 28 10.72 0.69 8.03
CA GLU A 28 11.97 1.48 8.02
C GLU A 28 13.14 0.72 7.37
N ASP A 29 13.26 -0.58 7.68
CA ASP A 29 14.33 -1.48 7.20
C ASP A 29 14.18 -1.93 5.74
N THR A 30 13.16 -1.45 5.02
CA THR A 30 12.94 -1.83 3.62
C THR A 30 14.17 -1.52 2.78
N THR A 31 14.62 -2.45 1.93
CA THR A 31 15.74 -2.17 1.03
C THR A 31 15.40 -1.08 0.01
N SER A 32 16.39 -0.28 -0.39
CA SER A 32 16.20 0.79 -1.39
C SER A 32 15.59 0.27 -2.70
N SER A 33 15.95 -0.95 -3.12
CA SER A 33 15.41 -1.60 -4.32
C SER A 33 13.91 -1.87 -4.21
N SER A 34 13.43 -2.41 -3.09
CA SER A 34 12.00 -2.64 -2.85
C SER A 34 11.21 -1.32 -2.83
N ARG A 35 11.78 -0.27 -2.20
CA ARG A 35 11.16 1.07 -2.21
C ARG A 35 11.04 1.64 -3.61
N ILE A 36 12.08 1.51 -4.44
CA ILE A 36 12.05 1.96 -5.84
C ILE A 36 11.03 1.16 -6.65
N PHE A 37 10.91 -0.14 -6.41
CA PHE A 37 9.91 -0.98 -7.08
C PHE A 37 8.49 -0.53 -6.76
N ILE A 38 8.13 -0.39 -5.48
CA ILE A 38 6.81 0.10 -5.05
C ILE A 38 6.54 1.50 -5.61
N LYS A 39 7.53 2.39 -5.54
CA LYS A 39 7.45 3.77 -6.06
C LYS A 39 7.09 3.82 -7.53
N ASN A 40 7.53 2.85 -8.32
CA ASN A 40 7.27 2.83 -9.75
C ASN A 40 6.00 2.02 -10.10
N ILE A 41 5.71 0.91 -9.41
CA ILE A 41 4.60 0.02 -9.81
C ILE A 41 3.23 0.58 -9.44
N PHE A 42 3.07 1.23 -8.28
CA PHE A 42 1.78 1.72 -7.82
C PHE A 42 1.23 2.88 -8.67
N PRO A 43 2.04 3.87 -9.09
CA PRO A 43 1.59 4.88 -10.05
C PRO A 43 1.16 4.28 -11.38
N GLU A 44 1.93 3.32 -11.92
CA GLU A 44 1.60 2.63 -13.17
C GLU A 44 0.31 1.80 -13.04
N LEU A 45 0.09 1.14 -11.90
CA LEU A 45 -1.18 0.47 -11.59
C LEU A 45 -2.35 1.45 -11.52
N SER A 46 -2.14 2.62 -10.92
CA SER A 46 -3.16 3.67 -10.86
C SER A 46 -3.47 4.23 -12.24
N GLU A 47 -2.48 4.35 -13.12
CA GLU A 47 -2.69 4.78 -14.52
C GLU A 47 -3.43 3.70 -15.32
N HIS A 48 -3.09 2.43 -15.13
CA HIS A 48 -3.68 1.32 -15.88
C HIS A 48 -5.12 0.95 -15.43
N LEU A 49 -5.38 0.92 -14.12
CA LEU A 49 -6.68 0.52 -13.55
C LEU A 49 -7.57 1.72 -13.18
N GLY A 50 -6.97 2.88 -12.98
CA GLY A 50 -7.61 4.02 -12.33
C GLY A 50 -7.56 3.92 -10.80
N ILE A 51 -7.34 5.06 -10.15
CA ILE A 51 -7.19 5.16 -8.69
C ILE A 51 -8.40 4.63 -7.90
N ARG A 52 -9.62 4.75 -8.44
CA ARG A 52 -10.85 4.27 -7.80
C ARG A 52 -10.90 2.74 -7.73
N LEU A 53 -10.56 2.08 -8.83
CA LEU A 53 -10.57 0.61 -8.89
C LEU A 53 -9.41 0.03 -8.09
N LEU A 54 -8.23 0.65 -8.19
CA LEU A 54 -7.07 0.28 -7.38
C LEU A 54 -7.40 0.37 -5.89
N SER A 55 -7.96 1.49 -5.43
CA SER A 55 -8.38 1.66 -4.03
C SER A 55 -9.42 0.62 -3.61
N LYS A 56 -10.39 0.30 -4.47
CA LYS A 56 -11.38 -0.76 -4.18
C LYS A 56 -10.71 -2.13 -4.00
N ARG A 57 -9.77 -2.50 -4.87
CA ARG A 57 -9.04 -3.79 -4.79
C ARG A 57 -8.14 -3.87 -3.55
N LEU A 58 -7.38 -2.81 -3.25
CA LEU A 58 -6.48 -2.77 -2.09
C LEU A 58 -7.26 -2.81 -0.75
N ASN A 59 -8.52 -2.40 -0.77
CA ASN A 59 -9.40 -2.42 0.40
C ASN A 59 -10.38 -3.61 0.40
N ASP A 60 -10.21 -4.58 -0.50
CA ASP A 60 -11.01 -5.79 -0.49
C ASP A 60 -10.71 -6.60 0.80
N PRO A 61 -11.72 -6.95 1.61
CA PRO A 61 -11.54 -7.75 2.82
C PRO A 61 -10.85 -9.09 2.57
N THR A 62 -11.08 -9.71 1.40
CA THR A 62 -10.53 -11.03 1.05
C THR A 62 -9.04 -10.99 0.70
N MET A 63 -8.50 -9.81 0.40
CA MET A 63 -7.11 -9.61 -0.01
C MET A 63 -6.29 -8.81 1.03
N GLN A 64 -6.88 -8.43 2.17
CA GLN A 64 -6.19 -7.63 3.19
C GLN A 64 -4.87 -8.26 3.64
N ASP A 65 -4.86 -9.58 3.85
CA ASP A 65 -3.67 -10.33 4.30
C ASP A 65 -2.52 -10.23 3.28
N MET A 66 -2.84 -10.08 1.99
CA MET A 66 -1.83 -9.94 0.93
C MET A 66 -1.12 -8.58 0.96
N PHE A 67 -1.74 -7.58 1.59
CA PHE A 67 -1.21 -6.22 1.64
C PHE A 67 -0.73 -5.80 3.03
N GLU A 68 -0.81 -6.67 4.03
CA GLU A 68 -0.37 -6.38 5.40
C GLU A 68 1.10 -5.94 5.47
N SER A 69 1.95 -6.53 4.61
CA SER A 69 3.37 -6.17 4.53
C SER A 69 3.62 -4.76 3.98
N ILE A 70 2.72 -4.23 3.13
CA ILE A 70 2.81 -2.90 2.50
C ILE A 70 2.03 -1.85 3.32
N PHE A 71 0.92 -2.26 3.92
CA PHE A 71 0.06 -1.46 4.79
C PHE A 71 0.09 -2.01 6.23
N PRO A 72 1.26 -1.97 6.89
CA PRO A 72 1.42 -2.51 8.22
C PRO A 72 0.55 -1.78 9.25
N LYS A 73 -0.10 -2.56 10.11
CA LYS A 73 -0.92 -2.10 11.26
C LYS A 73 -0.36 -2.57 12.60
N ASP A 74 0.86 -3.12 12.58
CA ASP A 74 1.60 -3.72 13.70
C ASP A 74 2.10 -2.66 14.69
N SER A 75 2.74 -1.60 14.19
CA SER A 75 3.22 -0.47 14.98
C SER A 75 2.77 0.87 14.40
N PRO A 76 2.49 1.88 15.25
CA PRO A 76 2.19 3.23 14.79
C PRO A 76 3.27 3.81 13.86
N GLU A 77 4.54 3.48 14.12
CA GLU A 77 5.69 3.94 13.36
C GLU A 77 5.68 3.37 11.94
N ASN A 78 5.45 2.05 11.79
CA ASN A 78 5.37 1.40 10.49
C ASN A 78 4.17 1.90 9.69
N THR A 79 3.01 2.08 10.34
CA THR A 79 1.83 2.69 9.72
C THR A 79 2.14 4.09 9.18
N GLU A 80 2.87 4.93 9.94
CA GLU A 80 3.28 6.26 9.50
C GLU A 80 4.29 6.24 8.34
N VAL A 81 5.22 5.28 8.33
CA VAL A 81 6.16 5.09 7.21
C VAL A 81 5.38 4.78 5.93
N SER A 82 4.43 3.84 5.99
CA SER A 82 3.59 3.50 4.84
C SER A 82 2.76 4.69 4.35
N ILE A 83 2.05 5.38 5.26
CA ILE A 83 1.26 6.57 4.91
C ILE A 83 2.14 7.64 4.24
N ARG A 84 3.29 7.98 4.82
CA ARG A 84 4.22 8.98 4.27
C ARG A 84 4.74 8.57 2.90
N PHE A 85 5.05 7.29 2.71
CA PHE A 85 5.52 6.77 1.43
C PHE A 85 4.46 6.93 0.33
N PHE A 86 3.21 6.53 0.60
CA PHE A 86 2.13 6.66 -0.39
C PHE A 86 1.74 8.12 -0.67
N THR A 87 1.87 9.01 0.31
CA THR A 87 1.76 10.46 0.10
C THR A 87 2.89 10.99 -0.79
N TYR A 88 4.13 10.57 -0.56
CA TYR A 88 5.29 10.99 -1.37
C TYR A 88 5.16 10.61 -2.86
N ILE A 89 4.47 9.50 -3.18
CA ILE A 89 4.24 9.07 -4.57
C ILE A 89 2.89 9.55 -5.15
N SER A 90 2.25 10.54 -4.52
CA SER A 90 0.98 11.14 -4.95
C SER A 90 -0.21 10.17 -5.02
N LEU A 91 -0.19 9.09 -4.22
CA LEU A 91 -1.27 8.11 -4.11
C LEU A 91 -1.93 8.17 -2.74
N GLU A 92 -2.26 9.38 -2.31
CA GLU A 92 -2.78 9.62 -0.97
C GLU A 92 -4.09 8.88 -0.69
N SER A 93 -4.94 8.66 -1.69
CA SER A 93 -6.22 7.97 -1.51
C SER A 93 -6.09 6.48 -1.20
N VAL A 94 -4.92 5.87 -1.44
CA VAL A 94 -4.66 4.45 -1.20
C VAL A 94 -4.62 4.12 0.29
N PRO A 95 -3.79 4.75 1.14
CA PRO A 95 -3.72 4.47 2.58
C PRO A 95 -4.83 5.13 3.40
N LYS A 96 -6.01 5.46 2.82
CA LYS A 96 -7.10 6.14 3.55
C LYS A 96 -7.55 5.34 4.79
N ASN A 97 -7.74 4.04 4.63
CA ASN A 97 -8.11 3.13 5.74
C ASN A 97 -7.03 3.07 6.82
N LEU A 98 -5.75 3.18 6.46
CA LEU A 98 -4.65 3.23 7.43
C LEU A 98 -4.67 4.52 8.26
N ARG A 99 -4.96 5.67 7.63
CA ARG A 99 -5.11 6.94 8.36
C ARG A 99 -6.30 6.91 9.31
N GLU A 100 -7.43 6.36 8.88
CA GLU A 100 -8.61 6.19 9.75
C GLU A 100 -8.30 5.26 10.92
N TYR A 101 -7.64 4.12 10.67
CA TYR A 101 -7.18 3.21 11.71
C TYR A 101 -6.25 3.91 12.71
N GLN A 102 -5.23 4.63 12.22
CA GLN A 102 -4.28 5.35 13.07
C GLN A 102 -4.98 6.42 13.93
N TRP A 103 -5.94 7.15 13.37
CA TRP A 103 -6.73 8.13 14.10
C TRP A 103 -7.57 7.47 15.21
N GLN A 104 -8.22 6.35 14.92
CA GLN A 104 -8.99 5.60 15.93
C GLN A 104 -8.09 5.12 17.07
N GLN A 105 -6.90 4.61 16.77
CA GLN A 105 -5.94 4.15 17.79
C GLN A 105 -5.44 5.30 18.66
N ARG A 106 -5.14 6.47 18.07
CA ARG A 106 -4.76 7.68 18.82
C ARG A 106 -5.89 8.16 19.73
N ASN A 107 -7.15 8.07 19.29
CA ASN A 107 -8.30 8.52 20.08
C ASN A 107 -8.69 7.56 21.20
N LYS A 108 -8.50 6.25 21.01
CA LYS A 108 -8.68 5.26 22.10
C LYS A 108 -7.68 5.51 23.23
N ARG A 109 -6.42 5.81 22.90
CA ARG A 109 -5.39 6.18 23.90
C ARG A 109 -5.75 7.42 24.71
N LYS A 110 -6.38 8.43 24.11
CA LYS A 110 -6.77 9.68 24.79
C LYS A 110 -8.03 9.59 25.66
N ARG A 111 -8.79 8.50 25.61
CA ARG A 111 -10.04 8.30 26.38
C ARG A 111 -9.87 7.36 27.56
N GLY A 112 -8.67 6.82 27.76
CA GLY A 112 -8.33 5.89 28.85
C GLY A 112 -7.58 6.54 30.02
N ASP A 113 -7.39 7.86 30.01
CA ASP A 113 -6.82 8.66 31.11
C ASP A 113 -7.87 9.64 31.65
#